data_AF-A0A238Z4K9-F1
#
_entry.id   AF-A0A238Z4K9-F1
#
_cell.length_a   1.000
_cell.length_b   1.000
_cell.length_c   1.000
_cell.angle_alpha   90.00
_cell.angle_beta   90.00
_cell.angle_gamma   90.00
#
_symmetry.space_group_name_H-M   'P 1'
#
loop_
_entity.id
_entity.type
_entity.pdbx_description
1 polymer ?
#
loop_
_entity_poly.entity_id
_entity_poly.type
_entity_poly.pdbx_seq_one_letter_code
_entity_poly.pdbx_strand_id
1 'polypeptide(L)'
;MIDKLWEFIATGCYSGKLPKMPGTWGSIFAAVLIYFFWPDNLLFQGVIVLLTFVLSVLSSHFYSLNLGVKDPDSVVIDEIIGMQIAMLGIKPSLSAVLFALVIFRIIDIMKPPPIKMFEKLPGGFGITVDDMVAGLYTNLLLRLLVWRNYV
;
A
#
# COMPACT_ATOMS: atom_id res chain seq x y z
N MET A 1 -20.99 12.77 -7.63
CA MET A 1 -19.82 12.99 -8.53
C MET A 1 -18.53 12.89 -7.73
N ILE A 2 -18.47 13.50 -6.54
CA ILE A 2 -17.39 13.33 -5.54
C ILE A 2 -17.26 11.85 -5.10
N ASP A 3 -18.37 11.13 -4.96
CA ASP A 3 -18.34 9.72 -4.48
C ASP A 3 -17.61 8.78 -5.45
N LYS A 4 -17.75 9.01 -6.76
CA LYS A 4 -17.03 8.23 -7.78
C LYS A 4 -15.53 8.50 -7.77
N LEU A 5 -15.13 9.72 -7.39
CA LEU A 5 -13.71 10.06 -7.26
C LEU A 5 -13.10 9.33 -6.06
N TRP A 6 -13.77 9.34 -4.90
CA TRP A 6 -13.31 8.62 -3.73
C TRP A 6 -13.27 7.11 -3.97
N GLU A 7 -14.28 6.56 -4.63
CA GLU A 7 -14.27 5.15 -5.04
C GLU A 7 -13.09 4.84 -5.96
N PHE A 8 -12.86 5.63 -7.00
CA PHE A 8 -11.76 5.41 -7.94
C PHE A 8 -10.40 5.41 -7.24
N ILE A 9 -10.18 6.37 -6.34
CA ILE A 9 -8.92 6.50 -5.59
C ILE A 9 -8.79 5.36 -4.57
N ALA A 10 -9.80 5.15 -3.72
CA ALA A 10 -9.77 4.15 -2.67
C ALA A 10 -9.57 2.73 -3.22
N THR A 11 -10.16 2.46 -4.38
CA THR A 11 -10.08 1.14 -5.05
C THR A 11 -8.87 1.00 -5.96
N GLY A 12 -7.91 1.93 -5.96
CA GLY A 12 -6.68 1.83 -6.74
C GLY A 12 -6.94 1.76 -8.25
N CYS A 13 -7.72 2.70 -8.78
CA CYS A 13 -8.19 2.68 -10.17
C CYS A 13 -9.07 1.47 -10.49
N TYR A 14 -9.95 1.08 -9.55
CA TYR A 14 -10.82 -0.10 -9.60
C TYR A 14 -10.11 -1.47 -9.56
N SER A 15 -8.81 -1.55 -9.27
CA SER A 15 -8.15 -2.84 -9.04
C SER A 15 -8.77 -3.59 -7.86
N GLY A 16 -9.20 -2.88 -6.82
CA GLY A 16 -9.91 -3.44 -5.66
C GLY A 16 -11.33 -3.94 -5.96
N LYS A 17 -11.83 -3.78 -7.19
CA LYS A 17 -13.11 -4.37 -7.64
C LYS A 17 -12.92 -5.70 -8.36
N LEU A 18 -11.68 -6.11 -8.62
CA LEU A 18 -11.40 -7.39 -9.26
C LEU A 18 -11.77 -8.56 -8.34
N PRO A 19 -12.22 -9.70 -8.92
CA PRO A 19 -12.77 -10.78 -8.13
C PRO A 19 -11.68 -11.50 -7.33
N LYS A 20 -12.06 -11.93 -6.12
CA LYS A 20 -11.28 -12.75 -5.18
C LYS A 20 -9.99 -12.07 -4.71
N MET A 21 -9.88 -11.85 -3.40
CA MET A 21 -8.72 -11.20 -2.75
C MET A 21 -8.36 -9.83 -3.39
N PRO A 22 -9.25 -8.82 -3.30
CA PRO A 22 -9.00 -7.49 -3.86
C PRO A 22 -7.61 -6.92 -3.52
N GLY A 23 -7.13 -7.11 -2.30
CA GLY A 23 -5.84 -6.61 -1.88
C GLY A 23 -4.63 -7.17 -2.63
N THR A 24 -4.76 -8.39 -3.17
CA THR A 24 -3.77 -8.96 -4.09
C THR A 24 -3.73 -8.17 -5.40
N TRP A 25 -4.89 -7.79 -5.94
CA TRP A 25 -4.97 -6.99 -7.15
C TRP A 25 -4.45 -5.57 -6.94
N GLY A 26 -4.76 -4.96 -5.79
CA GLY A 26 -4.17 -3.69 -5.35
C GLY A 26 -2.65 -3.73 -5.29
N SER A 27 -2.11 -4.75 -4.63
CA SER A 27 -0.66 -4.91 -4.47
C SER A 27 0.05 -5.24 -5.79
N ILE A 28 -0.57 -6.03 -6.68
CA ILE A 28 -0.05 -6.28 -8.04
C ILE A 28 -0.07 -4.98 -8.85
N PHE A 29 -1.14 -4.20 -8.77
CA PHE A 29 -1.21 -2.91 -9.44
C PHE A 29 -0.11 -1.97 -8.94
N ALA A 30 0.10 -1.88 -7.62
CA ALA A 30 1.21 -1.14 -7.02
C ALA A 30 2.58 -1.63 -7.53
N ALA A 31 2.79 -2.95 -7.59
CA ALA A 31 4.01 -3.55 -8.09
C ALA A 31 4.30 -3.15 -9.55
N VAL A 32 3.29 -3.17 -10.42
CA VAL A 32 3.41 -2.71 -11.81
C VAL A 32 3.78 -1.23 -11.87
N LEU A 33 3.10 -0.37 -11.09
CA LEU A 33 3.41 1.06 -11.05
C LEU A 33 4.84 1.32 -10.57
N ILE A 34 5.28 0.63 -9.51
CA ILE A 34 6.63 0.77 -8.97
C ILE A 34 7.67 0.30 -9.98
N TYR A 35 7.46 -0.85 -10.64
CA TYR A 35 8.44 -1.37 -11.58
C TYR A 35 8.73 -0.42 -12.76
N PHE A 36 7.70 0.26 -13.28
CA PHE A 36 7.84 1.14 -14.44
C PHE A 36 8.10 2.61 -14.10
N PHE A 37 7.63 3.10 -12.95
CA PHE A 37 7.56 4.54 -12.66
C PHE A 37 8.19 4.96 -11.33
N TRP A 38 8.76 4.04 -10.55
CA TRP A 38 9.39 4.41 -9.28
C TRP A 38 10.66 5.24 -9.52
N PRO A 39 10.75 6.45 -8.95
CA PRO A 39 11.88 7.35 -9.23
C PRO A 39 13.14 6.90 -8.50
N ASP A 40 14.32 7.13 -9.09
CA ASP A 40 15.61 6.83 -8.44
C ASP A 40 15.91 7.79 -7.27
N ASN A 41 15.33 8.99 -7.28
CA ASN A 41 15.59 10.02 -6.27
C ASN A 41 14.69 9.83 -5.03
N LEU A 42 15.32 9.66 -3.86
CA LEU A 42 14.63 9.43 -2.58
C LEU A 42 13.65 10.55 -2.19
N LEU A 43 13.94 11.81 -2.53
CA LEU A 43 13.04 12.93 -2.25
C LEU A 43 11.74 12.78 -3.04
N PHE A 44 11.80 12.40 -4.33
CA PHE A 44 10.60 12.17 -5.12
C PHE A 44 9.82 10.95 -4.64
N GLN A 45 10.50 9.87 -4.20
CA GLN A 45 9.82 8.74 -3.58
C GLN A 45 9.06 9.17 -2.31
N GLY A 46 9.70 9.97 -1.45
CA GLY A 46 9.07 10.50 -0.23
C GLY A 46 7.84 11.38 -0.53
N VAL A 47 7.90 12.21 -1.57
CA VAL A 47 6.75 13.01 -2.02
C VAL A 47 5.61 12.11 -2.51
N ILE A 48 5.89 11.08 -3.31
CA ILE A 48 4.88 10.12 -3.79
C ILE A 48 4.22 9.39 -2.62
N VAL A 49 4.99 8.91 -1.65
CA VAL A 49 4.47 8.25 -0.44
C VAL A 49 3.58 9.21 0.36
N LEU A 50 4.02 10.45 0.56
CA LEU A 50 3.24 11.45 1.31
C LEU A 50 1.91 11.78 0.61
N LEU A 51 1.93 11.96 -0.72
CA LEU A 51 0.70 12.20 -1.48
C LEU A 51 -0.23 11.00 -1.43
N THR A 52 0.31 9.79 -1.62
CA THR A 52 -0.47 8.55 -1.54
C THR A 52 -1.05 8.35 -0.13
N PHE A 53 -0.33 8.74 0.92
CA PHE A 53 -0.81 8.69 2.31
C PHE A 53 -2.05 9.56 2.50
N VAL A 54 -1.95 10.83 2.10
CA VAL A 54 -3.08 11.78 2.20
C VAL A 54 -4.27 11.28 1.39
N LEU A 55 -4.04 10.79 0.17
CA LEU A 55 -5.09 10.23 -0.67
C LEU A 55 -5.70 8.96 -0.07
N SER A 56 -4.89 8.07 0.49
CA SER A 56 -5.34 6.83 1.13
C SER A 56 -6.25 7.15 2.30
N VAL A 57 -5.79 7.96 3.26
CA VAL A 57 -6.58 8.31 4.44
C VAL A 57 -7.91 8.98 4.07
N LEU A 58 -7.89 9.97 3.17
CA LEU A 58 -9.11 10.70 2.79
C LEU A 58 -10.08 9.81 2.00
N SER A 59 -9.59 9.12 0.97
CA SER A 59 -10.44 8.29 0.11
C SER A 59 -11.02 7.10 0.86
N SER A 60 -10.22 6.38 1.64
CA SER A 60 -10.69 5.27 2.47
C SER A 60 -11.72 5.73 3.50
N HIS A 61 -11.52 6.91 4.11
CA HIS A 61 -12.50 7.48 5.05
C HIS A 61 -13.84 7.81 4.38
N PHE A 62 -13.85 8.60 3.30
CA PHE A 62 -15.11 8.98 2.66
C PHE A 62 -15.78 7.81 1.96
N TYR A 63 -15.00 6.90 1.37
CA TYR A 63 -15.53 5.73 0.70
C TYR A 63 -16.17 4.73 1.69
N SER A 64 -15.52 4.47 2.83
CA SER A 64 -16.11 3.63 3.89
C SER A 64 -17.39 4.22 4.46
N LEU A 65 -17.45 5.54 4.69
CA LEU A 65 -18.67 6.22 5.12
C LEU A 65 -19.80 6.09 4.08
N ASN A 66 -19.48 6.28 2.80
CA ASN A 66 -20.46 6.17 1.72
C ASN A 66 -21.03 4.75 1.56
N LEU A 67 -20.21 3.72 1.81
CA LEU A 67 -20.66 2.33 1.79
C LEU A 67 -21.36 1.91 3.09
N GLY A 68 -21.19 2.65 4.19
CA GLY A 68 -21.64 2.23 5.52
C GLY A 68 -20.91 0.99 6.04
N VAL A 69 -19.75 0.66 5.48
CA VAL A 69 -18.94 -0.52 5.82
C VAL A 69 -17.62 -0.03 6.37
N LYS A 70 -17.29 -0.46 7.60
CA LYS A 70 -15.97 -0.22 8.17
C LYS A 70 -14.97 -1.09 7.42
N ASP A 71 -13.92 -0.46 6.90
CA ASP A 71 -12.81 -1.12 6.21
C ASP A 71 -13.26 -2.09 5.09
N PRO A 72 -13.87 -1.58 4.00
CA PRO A 72 -14.34 -2.43 2.92
C PRO A 72 -13.18 -3.10 2.19
N ASP A 73 -13.22 -4.42 1.98
CA ASP A 73 -12.20 -5.21 1.26
C ASP A 73 -11.77 -4.62 -0.10
N SER A 74 -12.62 -3.80 -0.74
CA SER A 74 -12.31 -3.17 -2.02
C SER A 74 -11.41 -1.92 -1.92
N VAL A 75 -11.17 -1.42 -0.72
CA VAL A 75 -10.16 -0.38 -0.46
C VAL A 75 -8.81 -1.05 -0.59
N VAL A 76 -7.97 -0.52 -1.49
CA VAL A 76 -6.67 -1.10 -1.83
C VAL A 76 -5.56 -0.06 -1.98
N ILE A 77 -5.87 1.20 -1.70
CA ILE A 77 -4.90 2.30 -1.76
C ILE A 77 -3.94 2.30 -0.56
N ASP A 78 -4.39 1.77 0.58
CA ASP A 78 -3.58 1.31 1.71
C ASP A 78 -2.49 0.31 1.29
N GLU A 79 -2.83 -0.68 0.46
CA GLU A 79 -1.82 -1.62 -0.02
C GLU A 79 -0.85 -0.99 -1.01
N ILE A 80 -1.32 -0.03 -1.82
CA ILE A 80 -0.47 0.75 -2.72
C ILE A 80 0.58 1.52 -1.92
N ILE A 81 0.19 2.23 -0.86
CA ILE A 81 1.18 2.93 -0.01
C ILE A 81 2.08 1.94 0.75
N GLY A 82 1.54 0.82 1.24
CA GLY A 82 2.33 -0.24 1.87
C GLY A 82 3.46 -0.74 0.95
N MET A 83 3.13 -1.01 -0.32
CA MET A 83 4.09 -1.40 -1.36
C MET A 83 5.09 -0.29 -1.72
N GLN A 84 4.66 0.98 -1.75
CA GLN A 84 5.57 2.11 -1.97
C GLN A 84 6.59 2.23 -0.82
N ILE A 85 6.15 2.08 0.43
CA ILE A 85 7.03 2.08 1.61
C ILE A 85 7.97 0.87 1.56
N ALA A 86 7.48 -0.31 1.18
CA ALA A 86 8.30 -1.50 1.01
C ALA A 86 9.47 -1.27 0.06
N MET A 87 9.29 -0.44 -0.98
CA MET A 87 10.30 -0.14 -2.01
C MET A 87 11.03 1.21 -1.80
N LEU A 88 10.76 1.91 -0.69
CA LEU A 88 11.39 3.19 -0.39
C LEU A 88 12.91 3.05 -0.25
N GLY A 89 13.65 3.81 -1.05
CA GLY A 89 15.10 3.80 -1.15
C GLY A 89 15.69 2.50 -1.68
N ILE A 90 14.92 1.72 -2.45
CA ILE A 90 15.36 0.50 -3.14
C ILE A 90 15.17 0.72 -4.64
N LYS A 91 16.18 0.41 -5.45
CA LYS A 91 16.08 0.54 -6.91
C LYS A 91 15.08 -0.48 -7.47
N PRO A 92 14.10 -0.08 -8.30
CA PRO A 92 13.12 -1.01 -8.84
C PRO A 92 13.81 -1.99 -9.79
N SER A 93 13.67 -3.28 -9.49
CA SER A 93 14.01 -4.39 -10.37
C SER A 93 12.90 -5.42 -10.28
N LEU A 94 12.79 -6.31 -11.28
CA LEU A 94 11.70 -7.29 -11.31
C LEU A 94 11.73 -8.17 -10.04
N SER A 95 12.92 -8.63 -9.66
CA SER A 95 13.15 -9.41 -8.44
C SER A 95 12.85 -8.61 -7.17
N ALA A 96 13.32 -7.37 -7.05
CA ALA A 96 13.05 -6.55 -5.86
C ALA A 96 11.54 -6.31 -5.67
N VAL A 97 10.83 -5.98 -6.75
CA VAL A 97 9.39 -5.74 -6.73
C VAL A 97 8.61 -7.01 -6.44
N LEU A 98 9.00 -8.15 -7.00
CA LEU A 98 8.35 -9.44 -6.72
C LEU A 98 8.57 -9.89 -5.27
N PHE A 99 9.78 -9.71 -4.73
CA PHE A 99 10.04 -10.00 -3.31
C PHE A 99 9.27 -9.04 -2.41
N ALA A 100 9.21 -7.75 -2.75
CA ALA A 100 8.40 -6.78 -2.02
C ALA A 100 6.93 -7.21 -2.00
N LEU A 101 6.36 -7.56 -3.15
CA LEU A 101 4.99 -8.02 -3.28
C LEU A 101 4.69 -9.22 -2.38
N VAL A 102 5.53 -10.26 -2.44
CA VAL A 102 5.32 -11.49 -1.67
C VAL A 102 5.47 -11.23 -0.18
N ILE A 103 6.55 -10.58 0.24
CA ILE A 103 6.84 -10.33 1.67
C ILE A 103 5.78 -9.39 2.25
N PHE A 104 5.44 -8.32 1.53
CA PHE A 104 4.39 -7.38 1.94
C PHE A 104 3.07 -8.09 2.17
N ARG A 105 2.58 -8.86 1.19
CA ARG A 105 1.30 -9.58 1.36
C ARG A 105 1.33 -10.56 2.54
N ILE A 106 2.45 -11.25 2.77
CA ILE A 106 2.56 -12.15 3.93
C ILE A 106 2.44 -11.35 5.23
N ILE A 107 3.14 -10.23 5.36
CA ILE A 107 3.16 -9.42 6.58
C ILE A 107 1.81 -8.73 6.80
N ASP A 108 1.23 -8.18 5.73
CA ASP A 108 -0.08 -7.53 5.75
C ASP A 108 -1.19 -8.53 6.13
N ILE A 109 -1.17 -9.77 5.62
CA ILE A 109 -2.15 -10.78 6.01
C ILE A 109 -1.93 -11.25 7.45
N MET A 110 -0.67 -11.41 7.88
CA MET A 110 -0.36 -11.90 9.23
C MET A 110 -0.57 -10.84 10.32
N LYS A 111 -0.34 -9.56 9.99
CA LYS A 111 -0.28 -8.41 10.90
C LYS A 111 0.45 -8.73 12.21
N PRO A 112 1.76 -9.09 12.17
CA PRO A 112 2.53 -9.30 13.40
C PRO A 112 2.52 -8.05 14.30
N PRO A 113 2.64 -8.20 15.63
CA PRO A 113 2.71 -7.04 16.52
C PRO A 113 3.84 -6.06 16.11
N PRO A 114 3.59 -4.73 16.17
CA PRO A 114 2.40 -4.05 16.67
C PRO A 114 1.37 -3.67 15.58
N ILE A 115 1.41 -4.25 14.38
CA ILE A 115 0.58 -3.83 13.22
C ILE A 115 -0.92 -3.77 13.57
N LYS A 116 -1.47 -4.82 14.20
CA LYS A 116 -2.88 -4.88 14.64
C LYS A 116 -3.30 -3.78 15.62
N MET A 117 -2.34 -3.08 16.25
CA MET A 117 -2.68 -1.97 17.14
C MET A 117 -3.12 -0.74 16.36
N PHE A 118 -2.67 -0.57 15.11
CA PHE A 118 -2.98 0.59 14.27
C PHE A 118 -4.38 0.55 13.66
N GLU A 119 -4.98 -0.64 13.50
CA GLU A 119 -6.41 -0.84 13.11
C GLU A 119 -7.41 -0.16 14.07
N LYS A 120 -6.95 0.22 15.27
CA LYS A 120 -7.75 0.93 16.29
C LYS A 120 -7.81 2.43 16.05
N LEU A 121 -7.00 2.98 15.14
CA LEU A 121 -7.06 4.40 14.77
C LEU A 121 -8.41 4.72 14.09
N PRO A 122 -8.90 5.97 14.22
CA PRO A 122 -10.20 6.33 13.68
C PRO A 122 -10.17 6.53 12.16
N GLY A 123 -11.26 6.13 11.50
CA GLY A 123 -11.50 6.42 10.08
C GLY A 123 -10.44 5.85 9.15
N GLY A 124 -10.09 6.60 8.11
CA GLY A 124 -9.10 6.16 7.11
C GLY A 124 -7.70 5.92 7.69
N PHE A 125 -7.33 6.54 8.81
CA PHE A 125 -6.03 6.26 9.45
C PHE A 125 -5.92 4.79 9.91
N GLY A 126 -7.00 4.21 10.42
CA GLY A 126 -6.99 2.82 10.86
C GLY A 126 -6.91 1.81 9.72
N ILE A 127 -7.30 2.23 8.51
CA ILE A 127 -7.23 1.43 7.27
C ILE A 127 -5.85 1.57 6.62
N THR A 128 -5.24 2.76 6.69
CA THR A 128 -3.98 3.03 5.98
C THR A 128 -2.73 2.65 6.79
N VAL A 129 -2.73 2.89 8.11
CA VAL A 129 -1.47 2.92 8.87
C VAL A 129 -0.90 1.54 9.17
N ASP A 130 -1.74 0.54 9.38
CA ASP A 130 -1.30 -0.86 9.56
C ASP A 130 -0.57 -1.38 8.32
N ASP A 131 -1.08 -1.11 7.12
CA ASP A 131 -0.42 -1.43 5.85
C ASP A 131 0.89 -0.67 5.65
N MET A 132 0.95 0.60 6.06
CA MET A 132 2.21 1.34 6.05
C MET A 132 3.28 0.69 6.93
N VAL A 133 2.88 0.18 8.10
CA VAL A 133 3.79 -0.52 9.03
C VAL A 133 4.19 -1.89 8.47
N ALA A 134 3.28 -2.60 7.80
CA ALA A 134 3.61 -3.81 7.04
C ALA A 134 4.62 -3.53 5.91
N GLY A 135 4.45 -2.40 5.21
CA GLY A 135 5.40 -1.88 4.24
C GLY A 135 6.77 -1.59 4.84
N LEU A 136 6.82 -0.97 6.02
CA LEU A 136 8.07 -0.71 6.73
C LEU A 136 8.80 -2.02 7.10
N TYR A 137 8.07 -3.00 7.61
CA TYR A 137 8.64 -4.32 7.94
C TYR A 137 9.21 -4.98 6.68
N THR A 138 8.47 -4.90 5.58
CA THR A 138 8.90 -5.43 4.27
C THR A 138 10.18 -4.74 3.80
N ASN A 139 10.25 -3.41 3.88
CA ASN A 139 11.44 -2.65 3.48
C ASN A 139 12.68 -3.08 4.27
N LEU A 140 12.55 -3.21 5.59
CA LEU A 140 13.64 -3.65 6.46
C LEU A 140 14.10 -5.07 6.09
N LEU A 141 13.17 -6.00 5.85
CA LEU A 141 13.50 -7.37 5.43
C LEU A 141 14.17 -7.42 4.06
N LEU A 142 13.70 -6.66 3.08
CA LEU A 142 14.32 -6.60 1.76
C LEU A 142 15.76 -6.08 1.83
N ARG A 143 16.01 -5.05 2.64
CA ARG A 143 17.36 -4.52 2.86
C ARG A 143 18.28 -5.54 3.51
N LEU A 144 17.78 -6.33 4.47
CA LEU A 144 18.55 -7.40 5.10
C LEU A 144 18.85 -8.55 4.13
N LEU A 145 17.86 -8.98 3.35
CA LEU A 145 18.01 -10.08 2.40
C LEU A 145 18.85 -9.72 1.18
N VAL A 146 18.88 -8.44 0.80
CA VAL A 146 19.44 -8.03 -0.49
C VAL A 146 20.36 -6.81 -0.42
N TRP A 147 20.98 -6.58 0.74
CA TRP A 147 21.90 -5.47 1.04
C TRP A 147 22.91 -5.16 -0.09
N ARG A 148 23.35 -6.16 -0.86
CA ARG A 148 24.37 -5.99 -1.92
C ARG A 148 23.84 -5.77 -3.35
N ASN A 149 22.56 -6.02 -3.65
CA ASN A 149 22.09 -6.01 -5.07
C ASN A 149 21.15 -4.86 -5.45
N TYR A 150 20.51 -4.15 -4.50
CA TYR A 150 19.47 -3.15 -4.82
C TYR A 150 19.54 -1.81 -4.05
N VAL A 151 20.55 -1.63 -3.19
CA VAL A 151 20.81 -0.40 -2.43
C VAL A 151 22.00 0.34 -3.04
#